data_AF-A0A5E4JCX0-F1
#
_entry.id   AF-A0A5E4JCX0-F1
#
_cell.length_a   1.000
_cell.length_b   1.000
_cell.length_c   1.000
_cell.angle_alpha   90.00
_cell.angle_beta   90.00
_cell.angle_gamma   90.00
#
_symmetry.space_group_name_H-M   'P 1'
#
loop_
_entity.id
_entity.type
_entity.pdbx_description
1 polymer ?
#
loop_
_entity_poly.entity_id
_entity_poly.type
_entity_poly.pdbx_seq_one_letter_code
_entity_poly.pdbx_strand_id
1 'polypeptide(L)'
;MIKRDYMIRCKRCNIPYKPENVSRIRTCIYCRKSEVSSRTDRLKILVNDIKNYYASHHIYPSTDIVKTWINLKFEVSDSTADSYFKELAKITVVREADEKYIEQVKIPAVSTNY
;
A
#
# COMPACT_ATOMS: atom_id res chain seq x y z
N MET A 1 -6.93 -33.05 -11.44
CA MET A 1 -7.10 -32.18 -10.26
C MET A 1 -7.49 -30.79 -10.71
N ILE A 2 -8.73 -30.37 -10.47
CA ILE A 2 -9.19 -29.01 -10.76
C ILE A 2 -8.56 -28.09 -9.72
N LYS A 3 -7.54 -27.31 -10.09
CA LYS A 3 -7.11 -26.16 -9.28
C LYS A 3 -8.21 -25.12 -9.39
N ARG A 4 -9.22 -25.19 -8.51
CA ARG A 4 -10.14 -24.06 -8.34
C ARG A 4 -9.27 -22.93 -7.81
N ASP A 5 -9.12 -21.87 -8.60
CA ASP A 5 -8.45 -20.65 -8.16
C ASP A 5 -9.39 -19.92 -7.19
N TYR A 6 -9.49 -20.40 -5.95
CA TYR A 6 -10.27 -19.70 -4.94
C TYR A 6 -9.43 -18.57 -4.35
N MET A 7 -9.90 -17.35 -4.55
CA MET A 7 -9.39 -16.17 -3.85
C MET A 7 -9.92 -16.17 -2.42
N ILE A 8 -9.06 -15.84 -1.46
CA ILE A 8 -9.41 -15.73 -0.04
C ILE A 8 -9.18 -14.31 0.41
N ARG A 9 -9.97 -13.81 1.36
CA ARG A 9 -9.75 -12.49 1.95
C ARG A 9 -8.72 -12.52 3.06
N CYS A 10 -7.81 -11.56 3.04
CA CYS A 10 -6.84 -11.38 4.12
C CYS A 10 -7.54 -10.99 5.43
N LYS A 11 -7.23 -11.66 6.54
CA LYS A 11 -7.79 -11.30 7.86
C LYS A 11 -7.37 -9.91 8.36
N ARG A 12 -6.29 -9.32 7.82
CA ARG A 12 -5.76 -8.02 8.27
C ARG A 12 -6.26 -6.85 7.44
N CYS A 13 -6.27 -6.96 6.12
CA CYS A 13 -6.65 -5.86 5.23
C CYS A 13 -7.89 -6.16 4.37
N ASN A 14 -8.55 -7.31 4.56
CA ASN A 14 -9.75 -7.75 3.84
C ASN A 14 -9.65 -7.85 2.29
N ILE A 15 -8.43 -7.69 1.75
CA ILE A 15 -8.15 -7.77 0.31
C ILE A 15 -8.17 -9.24 -0.13
N PRO A 16 -8.83 -9.56 -1.25
CA PRO A 16 -8.81 -10.91 -1.78
C PRO A 16 -7.44 -11.20 -2.42
N TYR A 17 -6.91 -12.39 -2.16
CA TYR A 17 -5.60 -12.81 -2.66
C TYR A 17 -5.58 -14.30 -2.95
N LYS A 18 -4.66 -14.74 -3.81
CA LYS A 18 -4.42 -16.15 -4.10
C LYS A 18 -3.43 -16.72 -3.07
N PRO A 19 -3.82 -17.66 -2.20
CA PRO A 19 -2.92 -18.24 -1.21
C PRO A 19 -1.95 -19.23 -1.86
N GLU A 20 -0.68 -19.21 -1.45
CA GLU A 20 0.32 -20.21 -1.85
C GLU A 20 0.06 -21.57 -1.18
N ASN A 21 -0.47 -21.57 0.04
CA ASN A 21 -0.86 -22.78 0.76
C ASN A 21 -2.13 -22.53 1.58
N VAL A 22 -3.18 -23.25 1.22
CA VAL A 22 -4.54 -23.09 1.73
C VAL A 22 -4.73 -23.64 3.14
N SER A 23 -3.82 -24.48 3.61
CA SER A 23 -3.83 -24.95 5.00
C SER A 23 -3.21 -23.93 5.98
N ARG A 24 -2.48 -22.92 5.50
CA ARG A 24 -1.73 -21.94 6.31
C ARG A 24 -2.16 -20.49 6.08
N ILE A 25 -3.43 -20.27 5.76
CA ILE A 25 -3.98 -18.95 5.47
C ILE A 25 -3.98 -18.08 6.73
N ARG A 26 -3.16 -17.01 6.76
CA ARG A 26 -3.22 -15.99 7.83
C ARG A 26 -3.19 -14.56 7.31
N THR A 27 -2.36 -14.25 6.31
CA THR A 27 -2.17 -12.89 5.77
C THR A 27 -1.84 -12.92 4.27
N CYS A 28 -2.24 -11.86 3.54
CA CYS A 28 -1.86 -11.67 2.14
C CYS A 28 -0.41 -11.19 2.02
N ILE A 29 0.17 -11.26 0.82
CA ILE A 29 1.55 -10.84 0.53
C ILE A 29 1.83 -9.38 0.94
N TYR A 30 0.83 -8.50 0.87
CA TYR A 30 0.95 -7.10 1.28
C TYR A 30 1.05 -6.90 2.79
N CYS A 31 0.46 -7.81 3.57
CA CYS A 31 0.47 -7.79 5.04
C CYS A 31 1.55 -8.68 5.66
N ARG A 32 2.35 -9.38 4.85
CA ARG A 32 3.50 -10.17 5.33
C ARG A 32 4.62 -9.22 5.72
N LYS A 33 5.28 -9.50 6.85
CA LYS A 33 6.47 -8.76 7.29
C LYS A 33 7.58 -8.84 6.25
N SER A 34 8.36 -7.77 6.14
CA SER A 34 9.54 -7.69 5.28
C SER A 34 10.70 -7.16 6.10
N GLU A 35 11.73 -7.99 6.30
CA GLU A 35 12.93 -7.63 7.06
C GLU A 35 13.88 -6.83 6.18
N VAL A 36 13.57 -5.54 6.00
CA VAL A 36 14.39 -4.60 5.25
C VAL A 36 14.71 -3.41 6.15
N SER A 37 16.00 -3.07 6.29
CA SER A 37 16.46 -1.95 7.14
C SER A 37 16.43 -0.61 6.40
N SER A 38 16.78 -0.61 5.12
CA SER A 38 16.86 0.58 4.27
C SER A 38 15.48 1.18 3.97
N ARG A 39 15.28 2.46 4.29
CA ARG A 39 14.04 3.20 3.99
C ARG A 39 13.75 3.21 2.48
N THR A 40 14.76 3.42 1.66
CA THR A 40 14.64 3.45 0.20
C THR A 40 14.14 2.12 -0.36
N ASP A 41 14.62 0.99 0.18
CA ASP A 41 14.20 -0.32 -0.30
C ASP A 41 12.79 -0.67 0.20
N ARG A 42 12.41 -0.23 1.40
CA ARG A 42 11.01 -0.28 1.87
C ARG A 42 10.08 0.49 0.93
N LEU A 43 10.46 1.67 0.47
CA LEU A 43 9.69 2.45 -0.51
C LEU A 43 9.56 1.73 -1.86
N LYS A 44 10.63 1.12 -2.37
CA LYS A 44 10.57 0.30 -3.60
C LYS A 44 9.58 -0.87 -3.46
N ILE A 45 9.60 -1.55 -2.32
CA ILE A 45 8.65 -2.64 -2.03
C ILE A 45 7.21 -2.12 -2.05
N LEU A 46 6.93 -0.98 -1.41
CA LEU A 46 5.60 -0.39 -1.39
C LEU A 46 5.13 0.03 -2.79
N VAL A 47 5.99 0.63 -3.60
CA VAL A 47 5.67 0.97 -5.01
C VAL A 47 5.33 -0.30 -5.79
N ASN A 48 6.09 -1.38 -5.61
CA ASN A 48 5.81 -2.66 -6.25
C ASN A 48 4.49 -3.27 -5.78
N ASP A 49 4.19 -3.20 -4.48
CA ASP A 49 2.93 -3.68 -3.91
C ASP A 49 1.72 -2.92 -4.47
N ILE A 50 1.81 -1.60 -4.60
CA ILE A 50 0.76 -0.75 -5.21
C ILE A 50 0.56 -1.13 -6.69
N LYS A 51 1.64 -1.31 -7.46
CA LYS A 51 1.57 -1.74 -8.86
C LYS A 51 0.91 -3.12 -9.00
N ASN A 52 1.29 -4.08 -8.16
CA ASN A 52 0.70 -5.43 -8.17
C ASN A 52 -0.78 -5.40 -7.79
N TYR A 53 -1.17 -4.55 -6.84
CA TYR A 53 -2.56 -4.39 -6.45
C TYR A 53 -3.40 -3.85 -7.60
N TYR A 54 -2.94 -2.78 -8.26
CA TYR A 54 -3.60 -2.22 -9.43
C TYR A 54 -3.70 -3.23 -10.57
N ALA A 55 -2.62 -3.96 -10.87
CA ALA A 55 -2.63 -5.01 -11.89
C ALA A 55 -3.64 -6.13 -11.60
N SER A 56 -3.91 -6.43 -10.33
CA SER A 56 -4.81 -7.50 -9.91
C SER A 56 -6.27 -7.07 -9.74
N HIS A 57 -6.51 -5.81 -9.39
CA HIS A 57 -7.85 -5.31 -9.02
C HIS A 57 -8.37 -4.22 -9.97
N HIS A 58 -7.54 -3.70 -10.87
CA HIS A 58 -7.82 -2.56 -11.75
C HIS A 58 -8.26 -1.28 -11.02
N ILE A 59 -7.94 -1.18 -9.73
CA ILE A 59 -8.20 -0.02 -8.88
C ILE A 59 -6.97 0.24 -8.02
N TYR A 60 -6.72 1.51 -7.69
CA TYR A 60 -5.66 1.87 -6.74
C TYR A 60 -6.09 1.52 -5.31
N PRO A 61 -5.15 1.10 -4.45
CA PRO A 61 -5.47 0.86 -3.04
C PRO A 61 -5.78 2.20 -2.35
N SER A 62 -6.73 2.18 -1.41
CA SER A 62 -7.00 3.36 -0.59
C SER A 62 -5.82 3.70 0.32
N THR A 63 -5.77 4.94 0.81
CA THR A 63 -4.75 5.39 1.76
C THR A 63 -4.67 4.49 3.00
N ASP A 64 -5.81 4.11 3.57
CA ASP A 64 -5.85 3.27 4.77
C ASP A 64 -5.27 1.87 4.54
N ILE A 65 -5.49 1.32 3.33
CA ILE A 65 -4.91 0.05 2.93
C ILE A 65 -3.39 0.17 2.83
N VAL A 66 -2.87 1.22 2.20
CA VAL A 66 -1.43 1.43 2.05
C VAL A 66 -0.77 1.65 3.41
N LYS A 67 -1.36 2.45 4.30
CA LYS A 67 -0.88 2.64 5.68
C LYS A 67 -0.87 1.33 6.46
N THR A 68 -1.93 0.52 6.32
CA THR A 68 -2.00 -0.82 6.91
C THR A 68 -0.85 -1.69 6.45
N TRP A 69 -0.50 -1.67 5.15
CA TRP A 69 0.66 -2.41 4.64
C TRP A 69 1.96 -1.91 5.24
N ILE A 70 2.19 -0.59 5.30
CA ILE A 70 3.40 0.00 5.86
C ILE A 70 3.60 -0.42 7.32
N ASN A 71 2.56 -0.26 8.14
CA ASN A 71 2.57 -0.63 9.56
C ASN A 71 2.88 -2.12 9.75
N LEU A 72 2.17 -2.99 9.04
CA LEU A 72 2.29 -4.43 9.23
C LEU A 72 3.55 -5.03 8.62
N LYS A 73 4.02 -4.48 7.50
CA LYS A 73 5.16 -5.00 6.75
C LYS A 73 6.48 -4.58 7.39
N PHE A 74 6.56 -3.36 7.92
CA PHE A 74 7.80 -2.80 8.48
C PHE A 74 7.78 -2.59 9.99
N GLU A 75 6.66 -2.91 10.66
CA GLU A 75 6.48 -2.77 12.10
C GLU A 75 6.81 -1.37 12.61
N VAL A 76 6.29 -0.38 11.91
CA VAL A 76 6.47 1.03 12.23
C VAL A 76 5.22 1.60 12.90
N SER A 77 5.39 2.72 13.61
CA SER A 77 4.27 3.49 14.16
C SER A 77 3.43 4.14 13.05
N ASP A 78 2.18 4.48 13.37
CA ASP A 78 1.29 5.22 12.46
C ASP A 78 1.90 6.54 11.96
N SER A 79 2.56 7.28 12.86
CA SER A 79 3.27 8.52 12.51
C SER A 79 4.39 8.30 11.48
N THR A 80 5.07 7.16 11.56
CA THR A 80 6.10 6.78 10.61
C THR A 80 5.46 6.34 9.28
N ALA A 81 4.35 5.62 9.33
CA ALA A 81 3.61 5.23 8.13
C ALA A 81 3.05 6.42 7.36
N ASP A 82 2.59 7.47 8.04
CA ASP A 82 2.19 8.73 7.43
C ASP A 82 3.34 9.39 6.67
N SER A 83 4.55 9.36 7.24
CA SER A 83 5.76 9.86 6.57
C SER A 83 6.09 9.05 5.32
N TYR A 84 6.01 7.71 5.37
CA TYR A 84 6.18 6.85 4.19
C TYR A 84 5.13 7.15 3.11
N PHE A 85 3.87 7.34 3.50
CA PHE A 85 2.80 7.65 2.55
C PHE A 85 3.02 8.99 1.85
N LYS A 86 3.45 10.02 2.58
CA LYS A 86 3.81 11.33 2.00
C LYS A 86 4.97 11.24 1.02
N GLU A 87 5.97 10.40 1.31
CA GLU A 87 7.09 10.17 0.39
C GLU A 87 6.67 9.37 -0.84
N LEU A 88 5.83 8.35 -0.68
CA LEU A 88 5.24 7.62 -1.81
C LEU A 88 4.44 8.54 -2.73
N ALA A 89 3.65 9.48 -2.20
CA ALA A 89 2.91 10.44 -3.01
C ALA A 89 3.84 11.35 -3.86
N LYS A 90 5.10 11.53 -3.46
CA LYS A 90 6.11 12.30 -4.21
C LYS A 90 6.88 11.46 -5.23
N ILE A 91 7.18 10.20 -4.90
CA ILE A 91 7.94 9.26 -5.75
C ILE A 91 7.05 8.68 -6.84
N THR A 92 5.85 8.28 -6.44
CA THR A 92 4.81 7.80 -7.35
C THR A 92 4.17 9.04 -7.92
N VAL A 93 4.61 9.40 -9.11
CA VAL A 93 3.79 10.11 -10.07
C VAL A 93 2.40 9.45 -10.08
N VAL A 94 1.44 9.99 -9.32
CA VAL A 94 0.00 9.72 -9.45
C VAL A 94 -0.47 10.54 -10.67
N ARG A 95 -0.06 10.12 -11.86
CA ARG A 95 -0.64 10.52 -13.16
C ARG A 95 -1.25 9.21 -13.66
N GLU A 96 -2.55 8.96 -13.58
CA GLU A 96 -3.64 9.58 -14.36
C GLU A 96 -5.02 9.42 -13.66
N ALA A 97 -5.16 9.83 -12.39
CA ALA A 97 -6.47 9.81 -11.71
C ALA A 97 -6.69 10.94 -10.69
N ASP A 98 -5.88 12.01 -10.76
CA ASP A 98 -5.70 12.94 -9.64
C ASP A 98 -6.16 14.39 -9.89
N GLU A 99 -7.19 14.61 -10.72
CA GLU A 99 -7.88 15.91 -10.71
C GLU A 99 -8.99 15.98 -9.65
N LYS A 100 -9.52 14.84 -9.17
CA LYS A 100 -10.63 14.84 -8.18
C LYS A 100 -10.20 14.72 -6.73
N TYR A 101 -9.00 14.20 -6.42
CA TYR A 101 -8.55 14.02 -5.04
C TYR A 101 -7.87 15.28 -4.46
N ILE A 102 -7.32 16.14 -5.34
CA ILE A 102 -6.54 17.33 -4.94
C ILE A 102 -7.44 18.51 -4.54
N GLU A 103 -8.65 18.66 -5.09
CA GLU A 103 -9.54 19.79 -4.78
C GLU A 103 -10.07 19.81 -3.33
N GLN A 104 -10.15 18.66 -2.66
CA GLN A 104 -10.69 18.58 -1.29
C GLN A 104 -9.65 18.77 -0.18
N VAL A 105 -8.35 18.75 -0.52
CA VAL A 105 -7.27 18.99 0.44
C VAL A 105 -6.62 20.34 0.13
N LYS A 106 -7.38 21.42 0.35
CA LYS A 106 -6.79 22.77 0.45
C LYS A 106 -5.80 22.79 1.62
N ILE A 107 -4.53 22.53 1.34
CA ILE A 107 -3.44 22.90 2.24
C ILE A 107 -3.20 24.40 1.99
N PRO A 108 -3.39 25.29 2.99
CA PRO A 108 -3.10 26.70 2.81
C PRO A 108 -1.63 26.85 2.43
N ALA A 109 -1.40 27.66 1.39
CA ALA A 109 -0.06 28.00 0.93
C ALA A 109 0.74 28.54 2.12
N VAL A 110 1.84 27.86 2.45
CA VAL A 110 2.84 28.43 3.35
C VAL A 110 3.53 29.54 2.57
N SER A 111 3.15 30.79 2.86
CA SER A 111 3.82 31.99 2.39
C SER A 111 5.20 32.08 3.05
N THR A 112 6.24 31.68 2.35
CA THR A 112 7.61 32.05 2.72
C THR A 112 7.86 33.47 2.22
N ASN A 113 7.76 34.44 3.13
CA ASN A 113 8.42 35.73 3.01
C ASN A 113 9.92 35.53 3.19
N TYR A 114 10.70 35.80 2.15
CA TYR A 114 12.08 36.27 2.22
C TYR A 114 12.30 37.26 1.07
#